data_AF-A0A7J2SQ49-F1
#
_entry.id   AF-A0A7J2SQ49-F1
#
_cell.length_a   1.000
_cell.length_b   1.000
_cell.length_c   1.000
_cell.angle_alpha   90.00
_cell.angle_beta   90.00
_cell.angle_gamma   90.00
#
_symmetry.space_group_name_H-M   'P 1'
#
loop_
_entity.id
_entity.type
_entity.pdbx_description
1 polymer ?
#
loop_
_entity_poly.entity_id
_entity_poly.type
_entity_poly.pdbx_seq_one_letter_code
_entity_poly.pdbx_strand_id
1 'polypeptide(L)'
;MKSFVFASNRKNAGKTTVIMGLSKAFSDKKIGYMKPFGERVVYKKKKLWDYDAAAMTRVFKLDENPEDLSIGFDHSKLVYMYDTKT
;
A
#
# COMPACT_ATOMS: atom_id res chain seq x y z
N MET A 1 1.49 18.39 -1.58
CA MET A 1 2.28 17.42 -0.76
C MET A 1 3.46 16.94 -1.59
N LYS A 2 4.58 16.56 -0.95
CA LYS A 2 5.71 15.93 -1.66
C LYS A 2 5.46 14.42 -1.72
N SER A 3 5.49 13.87 -2.92
CA SER A 3 5.22 12.45 -3.19
C SER A 3 6.52 11.73 -3.51
N PHE A 4 6.72 10.56 -2.94
CA PHE A 4 7.84 9.67 -3.28
C PHE A 4 7.29 8.41 -3.95
N VAL A 5 7.85 8.05 -5.10
CA VAL A 5 7.46 6.84 -5.83
C VAL A 5 8.61 5.84 -5.77
N PHE A 6 8.33 4.65 -5.27
CA PHE A 6 9.30 3.57 -5.13
C PHE A 6 8.96 2.42 -6.07
N ALA A 7 9.92 2.01 -6.89
CA ALA A 7 9.78 0.90 -7.84
C ALA A 7 10.98 -0.06 -7.75
N SER A 8 10.81 -1.30 -8.23
CA SER A 8 11.93 -2.23 -8.39
C SER A 8 11.62 -3.25 -9.48
N ASN A 9 12.68 -3.71 -10.16
CA ASN A 9 12.57 -4.68 -11.26
C ASN A 9 12.51 -6.14 -10.76
N ARG A 10 12.74 -6.38 -9.45
CA ARG A 10 12.63 -7.69 -8.81
C ARG A 10 11.60 -7.69 -7.69
N LYS A 11 10.87 -8.80 -7.54
CA LYS A 11 10.04 -9.08 -6.36
C LYS A 11 10.93 -9.22 -5.12
N ASN A 12 10.39 -8.94 -3.94
CA ASN A 12 11.12 -9.03 -2.65
C ASN A 12 12.45 -8.23 -2.59
N ALA A 13 12.57 -7.12 -3.32
CA ALA A 13 13.78 -6.29 -3.32
C ALA A 13 14.07 -5.54 -1.99
N GLY A 14 13.17 -5.63 -1.01
CA GLY A 14 13.24 -4.86 0.24
C GLY A 14 12.60 -3.47 0.17
N LYS A 15 11.81 -3.16 -0.89
CA LYS A 15 11.15 -1.85 -1.06
C LYS A 15 10.36 -1.42 0.17
N THR A 16 9.51 -2.31 0.70
CA THR A 16 8.65 -2.02 1.85
C THR A 16 9.47 -1.65 3.08
N THR A 17 10.57 -2.37 3.34
CA THR A 17 11.48 -2.07 4.45
C THR A 17 12.12 -0.69 4.30
N VAL A 18 12.55 -0.32 3.09
CA VAL A 18 13.10 1.02 2.81
C VAL A 18 12.05 2.11 3.02
N ILE A 19 10.83 1.90 2.51
CA ILE A 19 9.71 2.83 2.70
C ILE A 19 9.41 3.01 4.18
N MET A 20 9.37 1.92 4.96
CA MET A 20 9.16 1.98 6.41
C MET A 20 10.28 2.74 7.11
N GLY A 21 11.54 2.47 6.75
CA GLY A 21 12.70 3.16 7.32
C GLY A 21 12.66 4.67 7.07
N LEU A 22 12.39 5.08 5.82
CA LEU A 22 12.23 6.48 5.45
C LEU A 22 11.03 7.12 6.14
N SER A 23 9.89 6.43 6.18
CA SER A 23 8.68 6.91 6.85
C SER A 23 8.93 7.14 8.34
N LYS A 24 9.68 6.25 8.99
CA LYS A 24 10.09 6.40 10.39
C LYS A 24 11.07 7.56 10.58
N ALA A 25 11.99 7.80 9.65
CA ALA A 25 12.88 8.95 9.70
C ALA A 25 12.13 10.29 9.54
N PHE A 26 10.95 10.27 8.90
CA PHE A 26 10.06 11.42 8.74
C PHE A 26 8.85 11.39 9.70
N SER A 27 8.95 10.68 10.83
CA SER A 27 7.83 10.39 11.74
C SER A 27 7.04 11.60 12.22
N ASP A 28 7.66 12.77 12.24
CA ASP A 28 7.04 14.01 12.75
C ASP A 28 6.05 14.63 11.74
N LYS A 29 5.94 14.03 10.55
CA LYS A 29 5.05 14.49 9.48
C LYS A 29 3.89 13.52 9.31
N LYS A 30 2.75 14.03 8.85
CA LYS A 30 1.66 13.18 8.35
C LYS A 30 2.13 12.46 7.09
N ILE A 31 2.01 11.13 7.09
CA ILE A 31 2.44 10.26 5.99
C ILE A 31 1.20 9.61 5.41
N GLY A 32 1.09 9.60 4.08
CA GLY A 32 0.15 8.75 3.35
C GLY A 32 0.92 7.59 2.71
N TYR A 33 0.25 6.45 2.55
CA TYR A 33 0.81 5.28 1.88
C TYR A 33 -0.18 4.73 0.86
N MET A 34 0.29 4.39 -0.33
CA MET A 34 -0.53 3.71 -1.33
C MET A 34 0.30 2.65 -2.05
N LYS A 35 -0.29 1.47 -2.23
CA LYS A 35 0.31 0.37 -2.99
C LYS A 35 -0.68 -0.10 -4.04
N PRO A 36 -0.50 0.28 -5.32
CA PRO A 36 -1.52 0.01 -6.36
C PRO A 36 -1.79 -1.48 -6.56
N PHE A 37 -0.72 -2.29 -6.54
CA PHE A 37 -0.81 -3.74 -6.76
C PHE A 37 -0.49 -4.49 -5.46
N GLY A 38 -1.49 -5.18 -4.91
CA GLY A 38 -1.30 -6.08 -3.79
C GLY A 38 -0.56 -7.35 -4.24
N GLU A 39 0.41 -7.81 -3.44
CA GLU A 39 1.13 -9.08 -3.71
C GLU A 39 0.80 -10.13 -2.65
N ARG A 40 0.66 -9.72 -1.38
CA ARG A 40 0.51 -10.64 -0.25
C ARG A 40 -0.83 -10.40 0.40
N VAL A 41 -1.79 -11.24 0.02
CA VAL A 41 -3.15 -11.21 0.56
C VAL A 41 -3.11 -11.64 2.03
N VAL A 42 -3.71 -10.83 2.90
CA VAL A 42 -4.10 -11.26 4.24
C VAL A 42 -5.63 -11.25 4.30
N TYR A 43 -6.21 -12.35 4.78
CA TYR A 43 -7.65 -12.47 4.96
C TYR A 43 -8.01 -12.31 6.43
N LYS A 44 -8.89 -11.36 6.76
CA LYS A 44 -9.40 -11.14 8.11
C LYS A 44 -10.83 -10.65 8.08
N LYS A 45 -11.72 -11.24 8.89
CA LYS A 45 -13.14 -10.82 9.01
C LYS A 45 -13.88 -10.69 7.67
N LYS A 46 -13.69 -11.65 6.75
CA LYS A 46 -14.27 -11.62 5.38
C LYS A 46 -13.75 -10.53 4.46
N LYS A 47 -12.57 -10.00 4.77
CA LYS A 47 -11.92 -8.94 3.99
C LYS A 47 -10.51 -9.34 3.57
N LEU A 48 -10.12 -8.92 2.36
CA LEU A 48 -8.82 -9.15 1.76
C LEU A 48 -8.08 -7.82 1.71
N TRP A 49 -6.90 -7.76 2.31
CA TRP A 49 -6.04 -6.57 2.31
C TRP A 49 -4.56 -6.94 2.10
N ASP A 50 -3.73 -6.00 1.65
CA ASP A 50 -2.31 -6.26 1.42
C ASP A 50 -1.52 -6.22 2.72
N TYR A 51 -0.61 -7.19 2.88
CA TYR A 51 0.23 -7.29 4.06
C TYR A 51 1.03 -6.01 4.29
N ASP A 52 1.60 -5.41 3.23
CA ASP A 52 2.40 -4.20 3.37
C ASP A 52 1.53 -3.01 3.75
N ALA A 53 0.33 -2.90 3.17
CA ALA A 53 -0.65 -1.88 3.55
C ALA A 53 -1.04 -2.01 5.03
N ALA A 54 -1.40 -3.22 5.49
CA ALA A 54 -1.73 -3.47 6.88
C ALA A 54 -0.56 -3.17 7.84
N ALA A 55 0.67 -3.50 7.42
CA ALA A 55 1.86 -3.23 8.21
C ALA A 55 2.13 -1.71 8.32
N MET A 56 1.98 -0.97 7.23
CA MET A 56 2.12 0.50 7.21
C MET A 56 1.08 1.18 8.09
N THR A 57 -0.21 0.84 7.94
CA THR A 57 -1.29 1.39 8.78
C THR A 57 -1.03 1.13 10.26
N ARG A 58 -0.62 -0.10 10.62
CA ARG A 58 -0.38 -0.48 12.01
C ARG A 58 0.83 0.23 12.63
N VAL A 59 1.94 0.32 11.90
CA VAL A 59 3.20 0.89 12.42
C VAL A 59 3.10 2.41 12.55
N PHE A 60 2.48 3.07 11.56
CA PHE A 60 2.41 4.54 11.48
C PHE A 60 1.08 5.13 11.96
N LYS A 61 0.14 4.28 12.42
CA LYS A 61 -1.21 4.68 12.86
C LYS A 61 -1.91 5.58 11.83
N LEU A 62 -1.90 5.13 10.58
CA LEU A 62 -2.58 5.82 9.50
C LEU A 62 -4.09 5.81 9.76
N ASP A 63 -4.78 6.89 9.37
CA ASP A 63 -6.23 7.04 9.56
C ASP A 63 -7.02 6.22 8.53
N GLU A 64 -6.39 5.87 7.42
CA GLU A 64 -6.97 5.12 6.32
C GLU A 64 -7.09 3.61 6.62
N ASN A 65 -8.16 2.97 6.11
CA ASN A 65 -8.29 1.52 6.22
C ASN A 65 -7.27 0.83 5.31
N PRO A 66 -6.59 -0.24 5.77
CA PRO A 66 -5.61 -0.96 4.94
C PRO A 66 -6.16 -1.52 3.62
N GLU A 67 -7.47 -1.74 3.55
CA GLU A 67 -8.18 -2.19 2.34
C GLU A 67 -8.16 -1.12 1.25
N ASP A 68 -8.29 0.15 1.64
CA ASP A 68 -8.38 1.29 0.73
C ASP A 68 -7.00 1.72 0.21
N LEU A 69 -5.92 1.23 0.85
CA LEU A 69 -4.55 1.54 0.47
C LEU A 69 -4.02 0.71 -0.70
N SER A 70 -4.81 -0.27 -1.17
CA SER A 70 -4.48 -1.10 -2.32
C SER A 70 -5.66 -1.26 -3.27
N ILE A 71 -5.45 -0.95 -4.56
CA ILE A 71 -6.54 -0.84 -5.54
C ILE A 71 -7.03 -2.23 -6.00
N GLY A 72 -6.21 -3.27 -5.93
CA GLY A 72 -6.70 -4.62 -6.20
C GLY A 72 -5.69 -5.74 -6.08
N PHE A 73 -6.16 -6.84 -5.52
CA PHE A 73 -5.65 -8.19 -5.79
C PHE A 73 -6.27 -8.82 -7.04
N ASP A 74 -7.40 -8.25 -7.48
CA ASP A 74 -8.14 -8.69 -8.63
C ASP A 74 -7.61 -7.93 -9.85
N HIS A 75 -6.64 -8.54 -10.53
CA HIS A 75 -6.06 -7.99 -11.77
C HIS A 75 -7.14 -7.65 -12.81
N SER A 76 -8.24 -8.41 -12.82
CA SER A 76 -9.43 -8.21 -13.65
C SER A 76 -10.16 -6.89 -13.38
N LYS A 77 -10.28 -6.47 -12.11
CA LYS A 77 -10.96 -5.19 -11.79
C LYS A 77 -10.12 -3.97 -12.14
N LEU A 78 -8.81 -4.08 -11.97
CA LEU A 78 -7.86 -3.03 -12.34
C LEU A 78 -7.84 -2.73 -13.85
N VAL A 79 -8.03 -3.76 -14.69
CA VAL A 79 -7.98 -3.62 -16.15
C VAL A 79 -9.34 -3.27 -16.76
N TYR A 80 -10.44 -3.74 -16.18
CA TYR A 80 -11.77 -3.66 -16.81
C TYR A 80 -12.81 -2.82 -16.07
N MET A 81 -12.60 -2.45 -14.79
CA MET A 81 -13.61 -1.76 -13.98
C MET A 81 -13.30 -0.29 -13.69
N TYR A 82 -12.04 0.09 -13.58
CA TYR A 82 -11.66 1.48 -13.32
C TYR A 82 -11.24 2.15 -14.64
N ASP A 83 -11.98 3.18 -15.06
CA ASP A 83 -11.61 4.04 -16.19
C ASP A 83 -11.12 5.41 -15.70
N THR A 84 -10.70 6.31 -16.60
CA THR A 84 -10.25 7.66 -16.20
C THR A 84 -11.36 8.57 -15.69
N LYS A 85 -12.63 8.15 -15.79
CA LYS A 85 -13.82 8.90 -15.37
C LYS A 85 -14.43 8.37 -14.06
N THR A 86 -13.95 7.24 -13.53
CA THR A 86 -14.44 6.59 -12.32
C THR A 86 -13.34 6.41 -11.30
#